data_AF-A0A4R0WZ30-F1
#
_entry.id   AF-A0A4R0WZ30-F1
#
_cell.length_a   1.000
_cell.length_b   1.000
_cell.length_c   1.000
_cell.angle_alpha   90.00
_cell.angle_beta   90.00
_cell.angle_gamma   90.00
#
_symmetry.space_group_name_H-M   'P 1'
#
loop_
_entity.id
_entity.type
_entity.pdbx_description
1 polymer ?
#
loop_
_entity_poly.entity_id
_entity_poly.type
_entity_poly.pdbx_seq_one_letter_code
_entity_poly.pdbx_strand_id
1 'polypeptide(L)'
;MFGLAYSLQREAGGGGVRLAKSPDAITLLVVYDAIGDTEMFQFSVENPFSQWADHCGVFDALQRMRDTIEAQTRLEFQKIKLSETFVPWDEETMQRARRRSVPDDKIVSID
;
A
#
# COMPACT_ATOMS: atom_id res chain seq x y z
N MET A 1 7.39 -4.75 -7.07
CA MET A 1 6.66 -4.19 -8.23
C MET A 1 5.49 -5.02 -8.80
N PHE A 2 5.29 -6.32 -8.53
CA PHE A 2 4.20 -7.12 -9.16
C PHE A 2 2.88 -7.21 -8.36
N GLY A 3 2.81 -6.78 -7.10
CA GLY A 3 1.65 -7.05 -6.21
C GLY A 3 0.36 -6.29 -6.54
N LEU A 4 0.45 -4.98 -6.86
CA LEU A 4 -0.72 -4.10 -7.06
C LEU A 4 -1.47 -4.38 -8.38
N ALA A 5 -0.74 -4.83 -9.41
CA ALA A 5 -1.33 -5.15 -10.72
C ALA A 5 -2.29 -6.35 -10.66
N TYR A 6 -2.13 -7.25 -9.68
CA TYR A 6 -3.02 -8.41 -9.47
C TYR A 6 -4.20 -8.11 -8.54
N SER A 7 -4.21 -6.96 -7.88
CA SER A 7 -5.27 -6.55 -6.95
C SER A 7 -6.09 -5.37 -7.47
N LEU A 8 -5.73 -4.78 -8.61
CA LEU A 8 -6.50 -3.72 -9.25
C LEU A 8 -6.75 -4.01 -10.75
N GLN A 9 -7.99 -3.84 -11.19
CA GLN A 9 -8.43 -3.95 -12.58
C GLN A 9 -8.90 -2.59 -13.10
N ARG A 10 -8.42 -2.19 -14.28
CA ARG A 10 -8.86 -0.98 -14.97
C ARG A 10 -10.08 -1.30 -15.84
N GLU A 11 -11.14 -0.49 -15.74
CA GLU A 11 -12.31 -0.67 -16.60
C GLU A 11 -12.02 -0.19 -18.03
N ALA A 12 -12.30 -1.02 -19.02
CA ALA A 12 -12.24 -0.66 -20.42
C ALA A 12 -13.57 0.01 -20.81
N GLY A 13 -13.56 1.33 -21.04
CA GLY A 13 -14.69 2.07 -21.61
C GLY A 13 -15.28 3.20 -20.75
N GLY A 14 -14.93 3.28 -19.47
CA GLY A 14 -15.28 4.38 -18.58
C GLY A 14 -14.27 4.42 -17.45
N GLY A 15 -13.50 5.50 -17.32
CA GLY A 15 -12.33 5.54 -16.44
C GLY A 15 -12.65 5.12 -15.00
N GLY A 16 -11.84 4.20 -14.45
CA GLY A 16 -12.00 3.71 -13.09
C GLY A 16 -11.02 2.59 -12.75
N VAL A 17 -10.78 2.40 -11.46
CA VAL A 17 -9.98 1.29 -10.92
C VAL A 17 -10.86 0.52 -9.95
N ARG A 18 -10.95 -0.81 -10.14
CA ARG A 18 -11.64 -1.73 -9.24
C ARG A 18 -10.65 -2.66 -8.58
N LEU A 19 -11.03 -3.23 -7.43
CA LEU A 19 -10.27 -4.34 -6.87
C LEU A 19 -10.43 -5.58 -7.75
N ALA A 20 -9.32 -6.23 -8.07
CA ALA A 20 -9.29 -7.48 -8.85
C ALA A 20 -9.70 -8.71 -8.02
N LYS A 21 -9.78 -8.56 -6.69
CA LYS A 21 -10.17 -9.59 -5.72
C LYS A 21 -11.06 -8.97 -4.65
N SER A 22 -11.79 -9.81 -3.91
CA SER A 22 -12.54 -9.37 -2.73
C SER A 22 -11.61 -8.68 -1.71
N PRO A 23 -12.06 -7.60 -1.05
CA PRO A 23 -11.32 -6.98 0.06
C PRO A 23 -10.89 -7.97 1.15
N ASP A 24 -11.66 -9.04 1.39
CA ASP A 24 -11.32 -10.07 2.39
C ASP A 24 -10.13 -10.95 1.99
N ALA A 25 -9.77 -10.95 0.71
CA ALA A 25 -8.68 -11.72 0.14
C ALA A 25 -7.40 -10.87 -0.06
N ILE A 26 -7.44 -9.59 0.32
CA ILE A 26 -6.32 -8.66 0.21
C ILE A 26 -5.88 -8.31 1.62
N THR A 27 -4.64 -8.64 1.97
CA THR A 27 -4.07 -8.27 3.27
C THR A 27 -3.32 -6.95 3.16
N LEU A 28 -3.12 -6.29 4.31
CA LEU A 28 -2.31 -5.07 4.36
C LEU A 28 -0.88 -5.32 3.86
N LEU A 29 -0.35 -6.54 4.02
CA LEU A 29 0.96 -6.92 3.47
C LEU A 29 0.99 -6.79 1.94
N VAL A 30 -0.07 -7.21 1.24
CA VAL A 30 -0.14 -7.12 -0.23
C VAL A 30 -0.12 -5.66 -0.68
N VAL A 31 -0.79 -4.78 0.06
CA VAL A 31 -0.77 -3.33 -0.20
C VAL A 31 0.61 -2.77 0.08
N TYR A 32 1.20 -3.15 1.22
CA TYR A 32 2.53 -2.71 1.65
C TYR A 32 3.63 -3.10 0.65
N ASP A 33 3.72 -4.38 0.26
CA ASP A 33 4.72 -4.89 -0.70
C ASP A 33 4.56 -4.25 -2.10
N ALA A 34 3.39 -3.70 -2.39
CA ALA A 34 3.11 -3.10 -3.68
C ALA A 34 3.42 -1.59 -3.73
N ILE A 35 3.39 -0.90 -2.58
CA ILE A 35 3.86 0.49 -2.42
C ILE A 35 5.36 0.53 -2.11
N GLY A 36 5.87 -0.49 -1.42
CA GLY A 36 7.17 -0.53 -0.75
C GLY A 36 8.37 -0.72 -1.65
N ASP A 37 8.60 0.19 -2.60
CA ASP A 37 9.94 0.41 -3.16
C ASP A 37 10.90 1.09 -2.14
N THR A 38 10.43 1.38 -0.91
CA THR A 38 11.19 1.92 0.22
C THR A 38 11.22 0.96 1.41
N GLU A 39 12.40 0.71 1.98
CA GLU A 39 12.57 -0.09 3.20
C GLU A 39 11.71 0.46 4.35
N MET A 40 11.09 -0.43 5.14
CA MET A 40 10.20 -0.07 6.26
C MET A 40 10.89 0.84 7.29
N PHE A 41 12.19 0.65 7.47
CA PHE A 41 13.02 1.42 8.37
C PHE A 41 14.09 2.15 7.58
N GLN A 42 13.93 3.47 7.43
CA GLN A 42 14.92 4.37 6.82
C GLN A 42 16.16 4.62 7.71
N PHE A 43 16.43 3.75 8.68
CA PHE A 43 17.68 3.81 9.42
C PHE A 43 18.77 3.14 8.59
N SER A 44 19.33 3.90 7.64
CA SER A 44 20.64 3.59 7.07
C SER A 44 21.67 3.83 8.17
N VAL A 45 21.90 2.84 9.02
CA VAL A 45 23.00 2.88 9.98
C VAL A 45 24.25 2.57 9.17
N GLU A 46 24.96 3.59 8.68
CA GLU A 46 26.35 3.39 8.28
C GLU A 46 27.08 2.84 9.52
N ASN A 47 27.78 1.70 9.40
CA ASN A 47 28.46 1.10 10.55
C ASN A 47 29.58 2.03 11.05
N PRO A 48 29.35 2.80 12.14
CA PRO A 48 30.33 3.77 12.60
C PRO A 48 31.48 3.08 13.35
N PHE A 49 31.32 1.78 13.62
CA PHE A 49 32.27 0.91 14.32
C PHE A 49 32.98 -0.04 13.35
N SER A 50 32.92 0.21 12.04
CA SER A 50 33.55 -0.66 11.02
C SER A 50 35.05 -0.88 11.27
N GLN A 51 35.76 0.12 11.81
CA GLN A 51 37.17 0.03 12.20
C GLN A 51 37.40 -0.74 13.52
N TRP A 52 36.34 -1.04 14.28
CA TRP A 52 36.33 -1.73 15.56
C TRP A 52 35.53 -3.04 15.48
N ALA A 53 35.33 -3.58 14.27
CA ALA A 53 34.44 -4.72 14.01
C ALA A 53 34.76 -5.95 14.88
N ASP A 54 36.03 -6.22 15.16
CA ASP A 54 36.47 -7.34 16.00
C ASP A 54 36.27 -7.10 17.51
N HIS A 55 35.84 -5.90 17.89
CA HIS A 55 35.71 -5.45 19.27
C HIS A 55 34.33 -4.84 19.61
N CYS A 56 33.47 -4.59 18.62
CA CYS A 56 32.18 -3.93 18.80
C CYS A 56 31.08 -4.54 17.91
N GLY A 57 30.31 -5.47 18.47
CA GLY A 57 29.15 -6.10 17.80
C GLY A 57 27.85 -5.30 17.86
N VAL A 58 27.91 -4.00 18.19
CA VAL A 58 26.72 -3.14 18.34
C VAL A 58 25.96 -3.04 17.02
N PHE A 59 26.67 -2.91 15.91
CA PHE A 59 26.06 -2.86 14.57
C PHE A 59 25.25 -4.13 14.27
N ASP A 60 25.83 -5.32 14.49
CA ASP A 60 25.14 -6.59 14.26
C ASP A 60 23.95 -6.82 15.20
N ALA A 61 24.03 -6.29 16.44
CA ALA A 61 22.91 -6.35 17.37
C ALA A 61 21.75 -5.46 16.89
N LEU A 62 22.03 -4.24 16.43
CA LEU A 62 21.03 -3.32 15.89
C LEU A 62 20.42 -3.85 14.59
N GLN A 63 21.24 -4.44 13.71
CA GLN A 63 20.75 -5.04 12.46
C GLN A 63 19.80 -6.21 12.75
N ARG A 64 20.18 -7.14 13.64
CA ARG A 64 19.30 -8.25 14.03
C ARG A 64 18.00 -7.78 14.66
N MET A 65 18.03 -6.71 15.45
CA MET A 65 16.83 -6.13 16.03
C MET A 65 15.91 -5.55 14.95
N ARG A 66 16.48 -4.81 13.98
CA ARG A 66 15.74 -4.29 12.82
C ARG A 66 15.07 -5.42 12.03
N ASP A 67 15.83 -6.45 11.69
CA ASP A 67 15.32 -7.59 10.91
C ASP A 67 14.19 -8.31 11.65
N THR A 68 14.32 -8.43 12.98
CA THR A 68 13.28 -9.02 13.83
C THR A 68 12.00 -8.18 13.83
N ILE A 69 12.11 -6.86 13.98
CA ILE A 69 10.95 -5.97 13.96
C ILE A 69 10.28 -6.02 12.59
N GLU A 70 11.05 -5.94 11.50
CA GLU A 70 10.49 -6.03 10.14
C GLU A 70 9.74 -7.35 9.94
N ALA A 71 10.34 -8.48 10.31
CA ALA A 71 9.70 -9.78 10.19
C ALA A 71 8.39 -9.84 10.99
N GLN A 72 8.38 -9.33 12.23
CA GLN A 72 7.18 -9.27 13.05
C GLN A 72 6.11 -8.36 12.47
N THR A 73 6.46 -7.17 11.98
CA THR A 73 5.51 -6.26 11.35
C THR A 73 4.89 -6.88 10.10
N ARG A 74 5.67 -7.57 9.27
CA ARG A 74 5.14 -8.28 8.10
C ARG A 74 4.16 -9.39 8.48
N LEU A 75 4.42 -10.12 9.57
CA LEU A 75 3.48 -11.11 10.10
C LEU A 75 2.18 -10.47 10.58
N GLU A 76 2.22 -9.31 11.22
CA GLU A 76 1.00 -8.59 11.61
C GLU A 76 0.23 -8.06 10.40
N PHE A 77 0.92 -7.54 9.39
CA PHE A 77 0.29 -7.08 8.14
C PHE A 77 -0.40 -8.19 7.35
N GLN A 78 0.02 -9.45 7.51
CA GLN A 78 -0.68 -10.60 6.90
C GLN A 78 -2.04 -10.87 7.54
N LYS A 79 -2.24 -10.48 8.80
CA LYS A 79 -3.48 -10.76 9.53
C LYS A 79 -4.57 -9.74 9.22
N ILE A 80 -4.18 -8.50 8.93
CA ILE A 80 -5.10 -7.39 8.69
C ILE A 80 -5.62 -7.47 7.25
N LYS A 81 -6.94 -7.60 7.09
CA LYS A 81 -7.59 -7.60 5.78
C LYS A 81 -7.97 -6.19 5.35
N LEU A 82 -8.02 -5.96 4.05
CA LEU A 82 -8.42 -4.66 3.51
C LEU A 82 -9.85 -4.30 3.94
N SER A 83 -10.75 -5.27 4.03
CA SER A 83 -12.12 -5.09 4.54
C SER A 83 -12.19 -4.55 5.96
N GLU A 84 -11.19 -4.82 6.80
CA GLU A 84 -11.15 -4.33 8.20
C GLU A 84 -10.69 -2.87 8.28
N THR A 85 -9.98 -2.41 7.26
CA THR A 85 -9.41 -1.04 7.19
C THR A 85 -10.23 -0.10 6.31
N PHE A 86 -11.09 -0.64 5.45
CA PHE A 86 -11.90 0.14 4.52
C PHE A 86 -13.35 0.21 4.99
N VAL A 87 -13.79 1.41 5.35
CA VAL A 87 -15.22 1.70 5.56
C VAL A 87 -15.81 2.11 4.22
N PRO A 88 -16.84 1.40 3.70
CA PRO A 88 -17.52 1.80 2.49
C PRO A 88 -18.05 3.23 2.61
N TRP A 89 -17.89 4.01 1.54
CA TRP A 89 -18.52 5.31 1.42
C TRP A 89 -20.03 5.15 1.54
N ASP A 90 -20.70 6.03 2.28
CA ASP A 90 -22.15 6.07 2.29
C ASP A 90 -22.72 6.31 0.89
N GLU A 91 -23.97 5.90 0.69
CA GLU A 91 -24.65 5.99 -0.61
C GLU A 91 -24.66 7.43 -1.14
N GLU A 92 -24.78 8.43 -0.26
CA GLU A 92 -24.77 9.84 -0.62
C GLU A 92 -23.40 10.30 -1.17
N THR A 93 -22.30 9.80 -0.59
CA THR A 93 -20.95 10.12 -1.02
C THR A 93 -20.60 9.37 -2.31
N MET A 94 -21.05 8.13 -2.46
CA MET A 94 -20.96 7.38 -3.72
C MET A 94 -21.73 8.10 -4.85
N GLN A 95 -22.92 8.63 -4.58
CA GLN A 95 -23.68 9.40 -5.56
C GLN A 95 -23.01 10.72 -5.94
N ARG A 96 -22.43 11.44 -4.97
CA ARG A 96 -21.64 12.66 -5.24
C ARG A 96 -20.43 12.39 -6.12
N ALA A 97 -19.69 11.30 -5.85
CA ALA A 97 -18.55 10.91 -6.68
C ALA A 97 -18.95 10.57 -8.12
N ARG A 98 -20.07 9.87 -8.32
CA ARG A 98 -20.62 9.55 -9.66
C ARG A 98 -21.06 10.77 -10.45
N ARG A 99 -21.64 11.79 -9.78
CA ARG A 99 -22.03 13.05 -10.43
C ARG A 99 -20.83 13.86 -10.90
N ARG A 100 -19.69 13.74 -10.22
CA ARG A 100 -18.46 14.47 -10.55
C ARG A 100 -17.64 13.84 -11.69
N SER A 101 -17.90 12.57 -12.03
CA SER A 101 -17.24 11.84 -13.12
C SER A 101 -17.90 12.00 -14.49
N VAL A 102 -19.04 12.71 -14.59
CA VAL A 102 -19.62 13.13 -15.88
C VAL A 102 -18.98 14.47 -16.24
N PRO A 103 -18.24 14.59 -17.36
CA PRO A 103 -17.78 15.88 -17.83
C PRO A 103 -18.98 16.75 -18.16
N ASP A 104 -19.04 17.95 -17.57
CA ASP A 104 -19.87 19.07 -18.02
C ASP A 104 -19.35 19.56 -19.39
N ASP A 105 -19.50 18.76 -20.44
CA ASP A 105 -19.33 19.22 -21.82
C ASP A 105 -20.70 19.26 -22.52
N LYS A 106 -21.32 20.43 -22.33
CA LYS A 106 -22.16 21.15 -23.31
C LYS A 106 -23.08 20.30 -24.19
N ILE A 107 -24.30 20.07 -23.70
CA ILE A 107 -25.47 20.13 -24.59
C ILE A 107 -25.82 21.61 -24.73
N VAL A 108 -25.18 22.30 -25.67
CA VAL A 108 -25.75 23.51 -26.25
C VAL A 108 -26.54 23.03 -27.47
N SER A 109 -27.86 22.95 -27.32
CA SER A 109 -28.77 22.94 -28.46
C SER A 109 -28.54 24.22 -29.25
N ILE A 110 -28.20 24.07 -30.52
CA ILE A 110 -28.33 25.15 -31.51
C ILE A 110 -29.47 24.69 -32.42
N ASP A 111 -30.59 25.40 -32.34
CA ASP A 111 -31.59 25.47 -33.42
C ASP A 111 -31.01 26.26 -34.61
#